data_AF-A0A9E5PEK1-F1
#
_entry.id   AF-A0A9E5PEK1-F1
#
_cell.length_a   1.000
_cell.length_b   1.000
_cell.length_c   1.000
_cell.angle_alpha   90.00
_cell.angle_beta   90.00
_cell.angle_gamma   90.00
#
_symmetry.space_group_name_H-M   'P 1'
#
loop_
_entity.id
_entity.type
_entity.pdbx_description
1 polymer ?
#
loop_
_entity_poly.entity_id
_entity_poly.type
_entity_poly.pdbx_seq_one_letter_code
_entity_poly.pdbx_strand_id
1 'polypeptide(L)'
;MTAETHERITTIPHSFRRTVAAVSRLREAGIHVHTNTTICRDNVDEIERMPAFVKHELKGTKFSMNLVVPTGSAALHRQTAVRYSEIGPTLARIAKASRELGVDFMWYSPTPMCMFNPVAHGLGNKGCSACDGLLSVAANGAVLPCASYDEPVG
;
A
#
# COMPACT_ATOMS: atom_id res chain seq x y z
N MET A 1 9.42 1.04 -8.93
CA MET A 1 8.38 1.77 -9.67
C MET A 1 9.02 2.96 -10.37
N THR A 2 8.80 3.09 -11.68
CA THR A 2 9.25 4.21 -12.51
C THR A 2 8.32 5.42 -12.37
N ALA A 3 8.81 6.60 -12.78
CA ALA A 3 7.98 7.80 -12.86
C ALA A 3 6.81 7.61 -13.83
N GLU A 4 7.05 6.98 -14.98
CA GLU A 4 6.03 6.69 -16.00
C GLU A 4 4.89 5.84 -15.44
N THR A 5 5.20 4.74 -14.76
CA THR A 5 4.18 3.88 -14.14
C THR A 5 3.38 4.62 -13.06
N HIS A 6 4.05 5.44 -12.23
CA HIS A 6 3.35 6.26 -11.23
C HIS A 6 2.42 7.30 -11.87
N GLU A 7 2.88 7.98 -12.92
CA GLU A 7 2.09 9.00 -13.62
C GLU A 7 0.91 8.38 -14.39
N ARG A 8 1.09 7.19 -14.98
CA ARG A 8 0.01 6.40 -15.59
C ARG A 8 -1.09 6.05 -14.57
N ILE A 9 -0.70 5.61 -13.37
CA ILE A 9 -1.65 5.25 -12.30
C ILE A 9 -2.34 6.49 -11.72
N THR A 10 -1.57 7.55 -11.44
CA THR A 10 -2.11 8.76 -10.80
C THR A 10 -2.84 9.68 -11.77
N THR A 11 -2.62 9.52 -13.08
CA THR A 11 -3.15 10.39 -14.15
C THR A 11 -2.74 11.85 -14.01
N ILE A 12 -1.67 12.13 -13.28
CA ILE A 12 -1.17 13.48 -12.99
C ILE A 12 0.29 13.59 -13.47
N PRO A 13 0.57 14.42 -14.49
CA PRO A 13 1.93 14.66 -14.95
C PRO A 13 2.85 15.16 -13.84
N HIS A 14 4.08 14.66 -13.83
CA HIS A 14 5.14 15.01 -12.87
C HIS A 14 4.80 14.70 -11.40
N SER A 15 3.74 13.94 -11.12
CA SER A 15 3.31 13.62 -9.75
C SER A 15 4.38 12.83 -8.99
N PHE A 16 5.10 11.94 -9.66
CA PHE A 16 6.14 11.13 -9.03
C PHE A 16 7.24 12.00 -8.42
N ARG A 17 7.84 12.89 -9.23
CA ARG A 17 8.89 13.81 -8.77
C ARG A 17 8.40 14.72 -7.65
N ARG A 18 7.16 15.21 -7.75
CA ARG A 18 6.54 16.06 -6.71
C ARG A 18 6.36 15.30 -5.40
N THR A 19 5.91 14.05 -5.44
CA THR A 19 5.76 13.19 -4.26
C THR A 19 7.10 12.92 -3.59
N VAL A 20 8.13 12.55 -4.35
CA VAL A 20 9.49 12.32 -3.81
C VAL A 20 10.04 13.59 -3.15
N ALA A 21 9.90 14.75 -3.80
CA ALA A 21 10.32 16.02 -3.22
C ALA A 21 9.54 16.39 -1.94
N ALA A 22 8.24 16.09 -1.88
CA ALA A 22 7.44 16.31 -0.69
C ALA A 22 7.90 15.43 0.48
N VAL A 23 8.24 14.16 0.23
CA VAL A 23 8.81 13.27 1.26
C VAL A 23 10.11 13.85 1.83
N SER A 24 11.03 14.33 0.98
CA SER A 24 12.28 14.96 1.43
C SER A 24 12.00 16.17 2.32
N ARG A 25 11.14 17.08 1.86
CA ARG A 25 10.80 18.32 2.59
C ARG A 25 10.15 18.07 3.94
N LEU A 26 9.23 17.10 4.02
CA LEU A 26 8.60 16.73 5.28
C LEU A 26 9.64 16.20 6.28
N ARG A 27 10.57 15.37 5.82
CA ARG A 27 11.66 14.87 6.67
C ARG A 27 12.63 15.96 7.11
N GLU A 28 13.01 16.87 6.20
CA GLU A 28 13.85 18.04 6.52
C GLU A 28 13.21 18.94 7.58
N ALA A 29 11.87 19.01 7.59
CA ALA A 29 11.09 19.71 8.61
C ALA A 29 10.94 18.90 9.93
N GLY A 30 11.60 17.75 10.07
CA GLY A 30 11.51 16.89 11.25
C GLY A 30 10.22 16.07 11.36
N ILE A 31 9.40 16.01 10.29
CA ILE A 31 8.15 15.24 10.29
C ILE A 31 8.46 13.79 9.95
N HIS A 32 7.93 12.88 10.76
CA HIS A 32 8.03 11.44 10.48
C HIS A 32 7.17 11.08 9.26
N VAL A 33 7.81 10.58 8.20
CA VAL A 33 7.12 10.19 6.96
C VAL A 33 7.10 8.67 6.81
N HIS A 34 5.90 8.14 6.57
CA HIS A 34 5.66 6.74 6.20
C HIS A 34 4.99 6.69 4.83
N THR A 35 5.53 5.87 3.92
CA THR A 35 4.99 5.74 2.56
C THR A 35 4.28 4.41 2.37
N ASN A 36 3.13 4.47 1.69
CA ASN A 36 2.32 3.30 1.36
C ASN A 36 2.18 3.17 -0.17
N THR A 37 2.29 1.95 -0.69
CA THR A 37 2.05 1.66 -2.12
C THR A 37 0.86 0.70 -2.29
N THR A 38 -0.14 1.13 -3.07
CA THR A 38 -1.21 0.24 -3.52
C THR A 38 -0.73 -0.56 -4.74
N ILE A 39 -0.68 -1.87 -4.61
CA ILE A 39 -0.28 -2.80 -5.66
C ILE A 39 -1.46 -3.03 -6.61
N CYS A 40 -1.23 -2.77 -7.89
CA CYS A 40 -2.17 -2.99 -8.98
C CYS A 40 -1.47 -3.65 -10.17
N ARG A 41 -2.24 -4.01 -11.21
CA ARG A 41 -1.67 -4.61 -12.43
C ARG A 41 -0.61 -3.76 -13.10
N ASP A 42 -0.73 -2.45 -13.04
CA ASP A 42 0.20 -1.55 -13.71
C ASP A 42 1.57 -1.48 -13.05
N ASN A 43 1.71 -1.89 -11.77
CA ASN A 43 2.95 -1.76 -11.02
C ASN A 43 3.48 -3.08 -10.42
N VAL A 44 2.72 -4.18 -10.46
CA VAL A 44 3.07 -5.44 -9.78
C VAL A 44 4.44 -6.00 -10.18
N ASP A 45 4.87 -5.77 -11.41
CA ASP A 45 6.16 -6.24 -11.93
C ASP A 45 7.35 -5.34 -11.52
N GLU A 46 7.07 -4.15 -10.97
CA GLU A 46 8.09 -3.15 -10.60
C GLU A 46 8.24 -2.96 -9.08
N ILE A 47 7.29 -3.44 -8.28
CA ILE A 47 7.22 -3.20 -6.83
C ILE A 47 8.30 -3.94 -6.02
N GLU A 48 8.93 -4.97 -6.60
CA GLU A 48 10.08 -5.63 -5.96
C GLU A 48 11.25 -4.66 -5.74
N ARG A 49 11.34 -3.58 -6.51
CA ARG A 49 12.36 -2.53 -6.36
C ARG A 49 12.06 -1.57 -5.21
N MET A 50 10.88 -1.65 -4.59
CA MET A 50 10.44 -0.68 -3.58
C MET A 50 11.34 -0.62 -2.35
N PRO A 51 11.87 -1.73 -1.78
CA PRO A 51 12.77 -1.65 -0.63
C PRO A 51 14.03 -0.80 -0.91
N ALA A 52 14.64 -0.99 -2.09
CA ALA A 52 15.78 -0.20 -2.53
C ALA A 52 15.39 1.27 -2.74
N PHE A 53 14.26 1.52 -3.40
CA PHE A 53 13.75 2.88 -3.60
C PHE A 53 13.49 3.62 -2.27
N VAL A 54 12.85 2.95 -1.31
CA VAL A 54 12.57 3.50 0.02
C VAL A 54 13.87 3.84 0.75
N LYS A 55 14.86 2.93 0.72
CA LYS A 55 16.14 3.14 1.39
C LYS A 55 16.95 4.26 0.75
N HIS A 56 17.11 4.22 -0.57
CA HIS A 56 18.08 5.05 -1.28
C HIS A 56 17.50 6.39 -1.73
N GLU A 57 16.25 6.42 -2.19
CA GLU A 57 15.61 7.64 -2.70
C GLU A 57 14.80 8.34 -1.61
N LEU A 58 13.96 7.62 -0.87
CA LEU A 58 13.09 8.21 0.14
C LEU A 58 13.74 8.35 1.52
N LYS A 59 14.95 7.79 1.70
CA LYS A 59 15.69 7.72 2.96
C LYS A 59 14.83 7.20 4.13
N GLY A 60 13.94 6.25 3.83
CA GLY A 60 13.04 5.64 4.79
C GLY A 60 13.63 4.36 5.39
N THR A 61 13.26 4.08 6.63
CA THR A 61 13.58 2.82 7.32
C THR A 61 12.45 1.79 7.26
N LYS A 62 11.26 2.22 6.82
CA LYS A 62 10.06 1.38 6.72
C LYS A 62 9.13 1.85 5.61
N PHE A 63 8.32 0.94 5.08
CA PHE A 63 7.23 1.23 4.14
C PHE A 63 6.10 0.20 4.27
N SER A 64 4.93 0.53 3.73
CA SER A 64 3.80 -0.41 3.65
C SER A 64 3.30 -0.63 2.23
N MET A 65 2.62 -1.75 2.03
CA MET A 65 1.87 -2.03 0.81
C MET A 65 0.52 -2.69 1.11
N ASN A 66 -0.42 -2.50 0.20
CA ASN A 66 -1.73 -3.13 0.19
C ASN A 66 -2.16 -3.45 -1.25
N LEU A 67 -3.17 -4.29 -1.41
CA LEU A 67 -3.89 -4.49 -2.66
C LEU A 67 -4.93 -3.39 -2.86
N VAL A 68 -5.33 -3.20 -4.11
CA VAL A 68 -6.52 -2.43 -4.48
C VAL A 68 -7.75 -3.04 -3.77
N VAL A 69 -8.44 -2.22 -2.99
CA VAL A 69 -9.75 -2.56 -2.42
C VAL A 69 -10.82 -2.20 -3.46
N PRO A 70 -11.74 -3.12 -3.81
CA PRO A 70 -12.69 -2.92 -4.91
C PRO A 70 -13.89 -2.04 -4.48
N THR A 71 -13.60 -0.83 -4.01
CA THR A 71 -14.57 0.17 -3.54
C THR A 71 -14.37 1.49 -4.30
N GLY A 72 -15.39 2.37 -4.30
CA GLY A 72 -15.36 3.61 -5.10
C GLY A 72 -15.11 3.34 -6.59
N SER A 73 -14.27 4.14 -7.24
CA SER A 73 -13.94 3.96 -8.67
C SER A 73 -13.24 2.63 -8.96
N ALA A 74 -12.52 2.05 -8.00
CA ALA A 74 -11.86 0.75 -8.19
C ALA A 74 -12.87 -0.40 -8.39
N ALA A 75 -14.11 -0.26 -7.89
CA ALA A 75 -15.18 -1.23 -8.14
C ALA A 75 -15.55 -1.32 -9.64
N LEU A 76 -15.39 -0.22 -10.38
CA LEU A 76 -15.61 -0.12 -11.84
C LEU A 76 -14.37 -0.52 -12.65
N HIS A 77 -13.19 -0.61 -12.01
CA HIS A 77 -11.91 -0.89 -12.65
C HIS A 77 -11.25 -2.17 -12.09
N ARG A 78 -12.04 -3.24 -11.92
CA ARG A 78 -11.59 -4.50 -11.31
C ARG A 78 -10.38 -5.13 -12.01
N GLN A 79 -10.17 -4.85 -13.30
CA GLN A 79 -9.01 -5.29 -14.05
C GLN A 79 -7.69 -4.79 -13.46
N THR A 80 -7.70 -3.70 -12.69
CA THR A 80 -6.50 -3.16 -12.03
C THR A 80 -6.09 -4.00 -10.82
N ALA A 81 -6.98 -4.84 -10.28
CA ALA A 81 -6.71 -5.64 -9.09
C ALA A 81 -5.82 -6.86 -9.39
N VAL A 82 -4.86 -7.11 -8.51
CA VAL A 82 -4.08 -8.35 -8.48
C VAL A 82 -4.86 -9.39 -7.68
N ARG A 83 -4.99 -10.63 -8.19
CA ARG A 83 -5.72 -11.67 -7.47
C ARG A 83 -4.89 -12.17 -6.30
N TYR A 84 -5.56 -12.62 -5.25
CA TYR A 84 -4.89 -13.22 -4.08
C TYR A 84 -4.00 -14.41 -4.45
N SER A 85 -4.40 -15.21 -5.45
CA SER A 85 -3.62 -16.37 -5.91
C SER A 85 -2.29 -16.00 -6.61
N GLU A 86 -2.09 -14.73 -6.96
CA GLU A 86 -0.90 -14.29 -7.72
C GLU A 86 0.08 -13.50 -6.85
N ILE A 87 -0.36 -12.89 -5.74
CA ILE A 87 0.44 -11.91 -5.01
C ILE A 87 1.55 -12.54 -4.16
N GLY A 88 1.36 -13.79 -3.70
CA GLY A 88 2.25 -14.47 -2.74
C GLY A 88 3.73 -14.48 -3.14
N PRO A 89 4.11 -14.93 -4.35
CA PRO A 89 5.49 -14.90 -4.82
C PRO A 89 6.12 -13.49 -4.78
N THR A 90 5.35 -12.47 -5.14
CA THR A 90 5.82 -11.08 -5.13
C THR A 90 6.05 -10.57 -3.72
N LEU A 91 5.15 -10.89 -2.76
CA LEU A 91 5.35 -10.55 -1.35
C LEU A 91 6.59 -11.24 -0.76
N ALA A 92 6.84 -12.50 -1.11
CA ALA A 92 8.01 -13.24 -0.65
C ALA A 92 9.32 -12.58 -1.14
N ARG A 93 9.36 -12.15 -2.41
CA ARG A 93 10.52 -11.43 -2.97
C ARG A 93 10.73 -10.07 -2.31
N ILE A 94 9.67 -9.29 -2.11
CA ILE A 94 9.75 -7.99 -1.42
C ILE A 94 10.22 -8.18 0.02
N ALA A 95 9.67 -9.13 0.77
CA ALA A 95 10.07 -9.40 2.15
C ALA A 95 11.54 -9.82 2.24
N LYS A 96 12.03 -10.63 1.29
CA LYS A 96 13.44 -10.99 1.20
C LYS A 96 14.33 -9.77 0.95
N ALA A 97 14.04 -8.99 -0.10
CA ALA A 97 14.80 -7.79 -0.44
C ALA A 97 14.79 -6.74 0.69
N SER A 98 13.67 -6.62 1.40
CA SER A 98 13.51 -5.73 2.55
C SER A 98 14.44 -6.12 3.71
N ARG A 99 14.53 -7.42 4.03
CA ARG A 99 15.47 -7.93 5.04
C ARG A 99 16.93 -7.69 4.64
N GLU A 100 17.29 -7.98 3.39
CA GLU A 100 18.65 -7.79 2.87
C GLU A 100 19.08 -6.32 2.94
N LEU A 101 18.14 -5.39 2.75
CA LEU A 101 18.39 -3.96 2.80
C LEU A 101 18.18 -3.35 4.20
N GLY A 102 17.70 -4.11 5.18
CA GLY A 102 17.39 -3.60 6.52
C GLY A 102 16.29 -2.53 6.52
N VAL A 103 15.26 -2.72 5.69
CA VAL A 103 14.07 -1.84 5.63
C VAL A 103 12.85 -2.64 6.08
N ASP A 104 12.04 -2.10 6.98
CA ASP A 104 10.86 -2.80 7.47
C ASP A 104 9.72 -2.75 6.44
N PHE A 105 9.25 -3.93 6.03
CA PHE A 105 8.11 -4.08 5.13
C PHE A 105 6.84 -4.44 5.89
N MET A 106 5.83 -3.58 5.78
CA MET A 106 4.51 -3.77 6.38
C MET A 106 3.45 -4.13 5.33
N TRP A 107 2.88 -5.32 5.44
CA TRP A 107 1.75 -5.73 4.60
C TRP A 107 0.42 -5.36 5.25
N TYR A 108 -0.51 -4.74 4.54
CA TYR A 108 -1.80 -4.31 5.12
C TYR A 108 -3.03 -5.06 4.60
N SER A 109 -2.98 -5.70 3.44
CA SER A 109 -4.17 -6.40 2.92
C SER A 109 -4.35 -7.80 3.52
N PRO A 110 -5.58 -8.24 3.79
CA PRO A 110 -5.83 -9.64 4.11
C PRO A 110 -5.55 -10.51 2.88
N THR A 111 -4.98 -11.68 3.11
CA THR A 111 -4.86 -12.74 2.10
C THR A 111 -5.47 -14.02 2.68
N PRO A 112 -6.26 -14.78 1.90
CA PRO A 112 -6.75 -16.07 2.36
C PRO A 112 -5.58 -16.97 2.78
N MET A 113 -5.62 -17.52 3.99
CA MET A 113 -4.52 -18.30 4.57
C MET A 113 -4.14 -19.52 3.71
N CYS A 114 -5.12 -20.09 2.99
CA CYS A 114 -4.90 -21.19 2.04
C CYS A 114 -4.15 -20.79 0.77
N MET A 115 -4.14 -19.50 0.40
CA MET A 115 -3.43 -18.97 -0.76
C MET A 115 -2.09 -18.37 -0.36
N PHE A 116 -2.07 -17.59 0.72
CA PHE A 116 -0.88 -16.98 1.27
C PHE A 116 -1.11 -16.69 2.76
N ASN A 117 -0.31 -17.31 3.62
CA ASN A 117 -0.35 -17.10 5.07
C ASN A 117 0.64 -15.98 5.47
N PRO A 118 0.19 -14.73 5.69
CA PRO A 118 1.09 -13.62 5.98
C PRO A 118 1.79 -13.80 7.33
N VAL A 119 1.18 -14.51 8.29
CA VAL A 119 1.78 -14.78 9.61
C VAL A 119 3.01 -15.67 9.47
N ALA A 120 2.91 -16.74 8.68
CA ALA A 120 4.05 -17.64 8.42
C ALA A 120 5.23 -16.93 7.72
N HIS A 121 4.95 -15.83 7.02
CA HIS A 121 5.96 -15.00 6.36
C HIS A 121 6.42 -13.79 7.21
N GLY A 122 6.01 -13.70 8.48
CA GLY A 122 6.39 -12.60 9.37
C GLY A 122 5.71 -11.26 9.03
N LEU A 123 4.67 -11.26 8.20
CA LEU A 123 3.93 -10.08 7.79
C LEU A 123 2.74 -9.76 8.72
N GLY A 124 2.54 -10.59 9.74
CA GLY A 124 1.54 -10.41 10.80
C GLY A 124 0.14 -10.88 10.41
N ASN A 125 -0.75 -10.97 11.42
CA ASN A 125 -2.14 -11.32 11.20
C ASN A 125 -2.92 -10.11 10.68
N LYS A 126 -3.82 -10.33 9.71
CA LYS A 126 -4.64 -9.28 9.10
C LYS A 126 -6.11 -9.60 9.36
N GLY A 127 -6.66 -8.91 10.35
CA GLY A 127 -8.08 -8.98 10.70
C GLY A 127 -8.80 -7.66 10.38
N CYS A 128 -10.11 -7.73 10.23
CA CYS A 128 -10.95 -6.53 10.13
C CYS A 128 -11.03 -5.86 11.50
N SER A 129 -10.80 -4.55 11.58
CA SER A 129 -10.95 -3.74 12.80
C SER A 129 -12.16 -2.80 12.73
N ALA A 130 -13.02 -2.95 11.73
CA ALA A 130 -14.19 -2.11 11.53
C ALA A 130 -15.14 -2.20 12.73
N CYS A 131 -15.52 -1.05 13.29
CA CYS A 131 -16.33 -0.93 14.52
C CYS A 131 -15.74 -1.51 15.81
N ASP A 132 -14.51 -2.05 15.78
CA ASP A 132 -13.84 -2.60 16.97
C ASP A 132 -12.71 -1.67 17.43
N GLY A 133 -11.80 -1.33 16.51
CA GLY A 133 -10.67 -0.43 16.75
C GLY A 133 -10.52 0.68 15.71
N LEU A 134 -11.42 0.75 14.73
CA LEU A 134 -11.42 1.73 13.65
C LEU A 134 -12.85 2.19 13.37
N LEU A 135 -12.99 3.50 13.21
CA LEU A 135 -14.15 4.17 12.60
C LEU A 135 -13.63 5.21 11.60
N SER A 136 -14.48 5.65 10.69
CA SER A 136 -14.14 6.70 9.73
C SER A 136 -15.24 7.75 9.68
N VAL A 137 -14.87 9.02 9.65
CA VAL A 137 -15.83 10.13 9.46
C VAL A 137 -15.68 10.60 8.02
N ALA A 138 -16.74 10.42 7.23
CA ALA A 138 -16.78 10.85 5.84
C ALA A 138 -16.86 12.37 5.72
N ALA A 139 -16.54 12.91 4.54
CA ALA A 139 -16.56 14.36 4.30
C ALA A 139 -17.93 15.02 4.49
N ASN A 140 -19.02 14.24 4.41
CA ASN A 140 -20.39 14.69 4.68
C ASN A 140 -20.79 14.54 6.17
N GLY A 141 -19.87 14.15 7.05
CA GLY A 141 -20.10 13.95 8.48
C GLY A 141 -20.64 12.57 8.87
N ALA A 142 -20.92 11.68 7.92
CA ALA A 142 -21.39 10.33 8.22
C ALA A 142 -20.30 9.50 8.93
N VAL A 143 -20.70 8.71 9.94
CA VAL A 143 -19.80 7.77 10.62
C VAL A 143 -19.89 6.41 9.93
N LEU A 144 -18.77 5.95 9.39
CA LEU A 144 -18.62 4.70 8.66
C LEU A 144 -17.86 3.67 9.52
N PRO A 145 -18.14 2.37 9.34
CA PRO A 145 -17.46 1.32 10.10
C PRO A 145 -15.97 1.21 9.72
N CYS A 146 -15.61 1.57 8.48
CA CYS A 146 -14.24 1.78 8.03
C CYS A 146 -14.21 2.64 6.77
N ALA A 147 -13.03 3.08 6.33
CA ALA A 147 -12.85 3.92 5.14
C ALA A 147 -13.19 3.22 3.80
N SER A 148 -13.53 1.94 3.81
CA SER A 148 -13.84 1.12 2.63
C SER A 148 -15.28 0.64 2.60
N TYR A 149 -16.17 1.22 3.40
CA TYR A 149 -17.58 0.85 3.45
C TYR A 149 -18.45 2.09 3.28
N ASP A 150 -19.48 1.99 2.45
CA ASP A 150 -20.26 3.15 2.03
C ASP A 150 -21.46 3.44 2.94
N GLU A 151 -21.94 2.45 3.70
CA GLU A 151 -23.12 2.61 4.57
C GLU A 151 -22.72 3.10 5.97
N PRO A 152 -23.42 4.11 6.51
CA PRO A 152 -23.16 4.61 7.86
C PRO A 152 -23.61 3.62 8.94
N VAL A 153 -23.02 3.74 10.13
CA VAL A 153 -23.36 2.91 11.31
C VAL A 153 -24.56 3.43 12.11
N GLY A 154 -25.25 4.47 11.62
CA GLY A 154 -26.40 5.10 12.27
C GLY A 154 -26.91 6.32 11.51
#